data_AF-A0A2N2PRT7-F1
#
_entry.id   AF-A0A2N2PRT7-F1
#
_cell.length_a   1.000
_cell.length_b   1.000
_cell.length_c   1.000
_cell.angle_alpha   90.00
_cell.angle_beta   90.00
_cell.angle_gamma   90.00
#
_symmetry.space_group_name_H-M   'P 1'
#
loop_
_entity.id
_entity.type
_entity.pdbx_description
1 polymer ?
#
loop_
_entity_poly.entity_id
_entity_poly.type
_entity_poly.pdbx_seq_one_letter_code
_entity_poly.pdbx_strand_id
1 'polypeptide(L)'
;MNQKLKALTDVLVRDVQARFPDFVLEVEPRGRKSAYIYMIAPDVRIWDDADVWDDVDKIAWNQLSRVIKDGYSIMLLPHQPLSAPTRSAPAMLREKPAEWHEEPAGESPPVTGGA
;
A
#
# COMPACT_ATOMS: atom_id res chain seq x y z
N MET A 1 3.28 -14.69 -1.80
CA MET A 1 3.27 -14.16 -0.42
C MET A 1 3.74 -15.24 0.56
N ASN A 2 4.52 -14.91 1.59
CA ASN A 2 4.95 -15.89 2.61
C ASN A 2 3.88 -16.05 3.71
N GLN A 3 3.90 -17.17 4.47
CA GLN A 3 2.86 -17.45 5.48
C GLN A 3 2.81 -16.41 6.62
N LYS A 4 3.96 -15.86 7.04
CA LYS A 4 4.01 -14.83 8.08
C LYS A 4 3.41 -13.51 7.59
N LEU A 5 3.73 -13.08 6.37
CA LEU A 5 3.14 -11.91 5.73
C LEU A 5 1.63 -12.09 5.56
N LYS A 6 1.17 -13.28 5.14
CA LYS A 6 -0.25 -13.59 5.06
C LYS A 6 -0.95 -13.46 6.42
N ALA A 7 -0.38 -14.04 7.48
CA ALA A 7 -0.96 -13.96 8.82
C ALA A 7 -1.04 -12.51 9.32
N LEU A 8 -0.02 -11.70 9.05
CA LEU A 8 0.01 -10.29 9.42
C LEU A 8 -1.05 -9.49 8.63
N THR A 9 -1.19 -9.71 7.32
CA THR A 9 -2.24 -9.07 6.52
C THR A 9 -3.63 -9.53 6.93
N ASP A 10 -3.84 -10.81 7.25
CA ASP A 10 -5.13 -11.36 7.69
C ASP A 10 -5.59 -10.71 9.02
N VAL A 11 -4.67 -10.49 9.96
CA VAL A 11 -4.97 -9.78 11.23
C VAL A 11 -5.38 -8.35 10.94
N LEU A 12 -4.62 -7.63 10.10
CA LEU A 12 -4.92 -6.24 9.77
C LEU A 12 -6.24 -6.10 9.01
N VAL A 13 -6.53 -7.01 8.07
CA VAL A 13 -7.82 -7.09 7.37
C VAL A 13 -8.96 -7.26 8.37
N ARG A 14 -8.81 -8.17 9.33
CA ARG A 14 -9.83 -8.39 10.36
C ARG A 14 -10.08 -7.16 11.23
N ASP A 15 -9.01 -6.46 11.62
CA ASP A 15 -9.13 -5.25 12.45
C ASP A 15 -9.82 -4.10 11.69
N VAL A 16 -9.44 -3.87 10.43
CA VAL A 16 -10.09 -2.88 9.57
C VAL A 16 -11.56 -3.24 9.34
N GLN A 17 -11.86 -4.50 9.04
CA GLN A 17 -13.22 -4.96 8.75
C GLN A 17 -14.13 -4.97 9.99
N ALA A 18 -13.56 -5.10 11.20
CA ALA A 18 -14.31 -4.94 12.45
C ALA A 18 -14.76 -3.47 12.67
N ARG A 19 -13.97 -2.50 12.21
CA ARG A 19 -14.29 -1.07 12.31
C ARG A 19 -15.16 -0.57 11.14
N PHE A 20 -14.90 -1.09 9.95
CA PHE A 20 -15.52 -0.71 8.68
C PHE A 20 -16.05 -1.98 7.98
N PRO A 21 -17.17 -2.56 8.43
CA PRO A 21 -17.69 -3.83 7.90
C PRO A 21 -18.12 -3.75 6.44
N ASP A 22 -18.46 -2.55 5.97
CA ASP A 22 -18.91 -2.32 4.59
C ASP A 22 -17.75 -2.09 3.61
N PHE A 23 -16.50 -2.05 4.09
CA PHE A 23 -15.33 -1.92 3.22
C PHE A 23 -14.95 -3.28 2.64
N VAL A 24 -14.64 -3.28 1.35
CA VAL A 24 -13.98 -4.42 0.70
C VAL A 24 -12.47 -4.22 0.83
N LEU A 25 -11.76 -5.28 1.22
CA LEU A 25 -10.31 -5.24 1.46
C LEU A 25 -9.61 -6.21 0.50
N GLU A 26 -8.68 -5.69 -0.29
CA GLU A 26 -7.88 -6.49 -1.23
C GLU A 26 -6.41 -6.45 -0.85
N VAL A 27 -5.76 -7.61 -0.78
CA VAL A 27 -4.35 -7.72 -0.38
C VAL A 27 -3.48 -8.01 -1.59
N GLU A 28 -2.54 -7.12 -1.89
CA GLU A 28 -1.56 -7.28 -2.97
C GLU A 28 -0.15 -7.45 -2.40
N PRO A 29 0.53 -8.60 -2.58
CA PRO A 29 1.91 -8.76 -2.16
C PRO A 29 2.87 -7.97 -3.06
N ARG A 30 3.71 -7.12 -2.48
CA ARG A 30 4.71 -6.28 -3.17
C ARG A 30 6.14 -6.81 -3.04
N GLY A 31 6.32 -8.02 -2.52
CA GLY A 31 7.62 -8.64 -2.32
C GLY A 31 7.57 -9.76 -1.30
N ARG A 32 8.75 -10.17 -0.81
CA ARG A 32 8.87 -11.25 0.19
C ARG A 32 8.36 -10.85 1.57
N LYS A 33 8.44 -9.56 1.92
CA LYS A 33 8.08 -9.03 3.24
C LYS A 33 7.17 -7.80 3.17
N SER A 34 6.61 -7.51 1.99
CA SER A 34 5.78 -6.33 1.76
C SER A 34 4.43 -6.68 1.13
N ALA A 35 3.38 -5.99 1.57
CA ALA A 35 2.05 -6.08 0.98
C ALA A 35 1.30 -4.75 1.07
N TYR A 36 0.43 -4.49 0.11
CA TYR A 36 -0.56 -3.43 0.17
C TYR A 36 -1.91 -4.02 0.53
N ILE A 37 -2.70 -3.28 1.30
CA ILE A 37 -4.09 -3.60 1.56
C ILE A 37 -4.91 -2.42 1.05
N TYR A 38 -5.65 -2.66 0.00
CA TYR A 38 -6.53 -1.71 -0.64
C TYR A 38 -7.88 -1.72 0.05
N MET A 39 -8.30 -0.56 0.54
CA MET A 39 -9.60 -0.36 1.19
C MET A 39 -10.57 0.27 0.19
N ILE A 40 -11.58 -0.48 -0.20
CA ILE A 40 -12.63 -0.04 -1.13
C ILE A 40 -13.87 0.28 -0.28
N ALA A 41 -14.13 1.57 -0.09
CA ALA A 41 -15.31 2.04 0.61
C ALA A 41 -16.56 2.00 -0.28
N PRO A 42 -17.76 1.84 0.28
CA PRO A 42 -19.01 1.84 -0.49
C PRO A 42 -19.34 3.23 -1.09
N ASP A 43 -18.81 4.30 -0.50
CA ASP A 43 -18.92 5.67 -0.99
C ASP A 43 -17.55 6.35 -0.92
N VAL A 44 -17.17 7.05 -2.00
CA VAL A 44 -15.88 7.75 -2.10
C VAL A 44 -15.77 8.92 -1.12
N ARG A 45 -16.89 9.54 -0.73
CA ARG A 45 -16.93 10.69 0.20
C ARG A 45 -16.47 10.34 1.61
N ILE A 46 -16.44 9.05 1.94
CA ILE A 46 -15.93 8.55 3.22
C ILE A 46 -14.45 8.94 3.41
N TRP A 47 -13.68 9.09 2.32
CA TRP A 47 -12.29 9.52 2.39
C TRP A 47 -12.10 11.04 2.60
N ASP A 48 -13.17 11.84 2.53
CA ASP A 48 -13.12 13.26 2.88
C ASP A 48 -13.25 13.48 4.40
N ASP A 49 -13.60 12.43 5.15
CA ASP A 49 -13.80 12.46 6.59
C ASP A 49 -12.47 12.23 7.33
N ALA A 50 -12.05 13.24 8.10
CA ALA A 50 -10.82 13.18 8.89
C ALA A 50 -10.89 12.14 10.02
N ASP A 51 -12.07 11.86 10.56
CA ASP A 51 -12.25 10.86 11.63
C ASP A 51 -12.01 9.45 11.09
N VAL A 52 -12.40 9.21 9.83
CA VAL A 52 -12.12 7.93 9.14
C VAL A 52 -10.63 7.75 8.95
N TRP A 53 -9.91 8.80 8.54
CA TRP A 53 -8.45 8.74 8.43
C TRP A 53 -7.75 8.50 9.76
N ASP A 54 -8.19 9.17 10.84
CA ASP A 54 -7.64 8.97 12.18
C ASP A 54 -7.87 7.53 12.67
N ASP A 55 -9.04 6.94 12.39
CA ASP A 55 -9.32 5.55 12.75
C ASP A 55 -8.50 4.55 11.94
N VAL A 56 -8.32 4.76 10.64
CA VAL A 56 -7.43 3.95 9.79
C VAL A 56 -5.98 4.04 10.29
N ASP A 57 -5.51 5.24 10.61
CA ASP A 57 -4.15 5.47 11.11
C ASP A 57 -3.94 4.80 12.48
N LYS A 58 -4.90 4.85 13.39
CA LYS A 58 -4.83 4.12 14.67
C LYS A 58 -4.71 2.61 14.47
N ILE A 59 -5.50 2.04 13.54
CA ILE A 59 -5.44 0.61 13.22
C ILE A 59 -4.08 0.27 12.61
N ALA A 60 -3.59 1.07 11.67
CA ALA A 60 -2.28 0.91 11.06
C ALA A 60 -1.16 1.00 12.11
N TRP A 61 -1.21 1.98 13.01
CA TRP A 61 -0.18 2.24 14.02
C TRP A 61 -0.03 1.08 15.01
N ASN A 62 -1.16 0.51 15.46
CA ASN A 62 -1.18 -0.65 16.34
C ASN A 62 -0.46 -1.85 15.73
N GLN A 63 -0.55 -2.04 14.41
CA GLN A 63 0.10 -3.14 13.70
C GLN A 63 1.51 -2.80 13.19
N LEU A 64 1.79 -1.54 12.80
CA LEU A 64 3.11 -1.04 12.39
C LEU A 64 4.17 -1.27 13.47
N SER A 65 3.81 -1.07 14.74
CA SER A 65 4.72 -1.33 15.87
C SER A 65 5.20 -2.78 15.96
N ARG A 66 4.40 -3.74 15.48
CA ARG A 66 4.69 -5.18 15.45
C ARG A 66 5.40 -5.60 14.16
N VAL A 67 4.96 -5.04 13.03
CA VAL A 67 5.42 -5.33 11.67
C VAL A 67 6.85 -4.81 11.42
N ILE A 68 7.18 -3.60 11.90
CA ILE A 68 8.51 -2.99 11.74
C ILE A 68 9.59 -3.78 12.51
N LYS A 69 9.27 -4.27 13.73
CA LYS A 69 10.21 -5.08 14.53
C LYS A 69 10.61 -6.39 13.85
N ASP A 70 9.72 -6.95 13.04
CA ASP A 70 9.94 -8.19 12.29
C ASP A 70 10.51 -7.96 10.87
N GLY A 71 10.72 -6.69 10.48
CA GLY A 71 11.22 -6.31 9.16
C GLY A 71 10.23 -6.53 8.02
N TYR A 72 8.92 -6.50 8.32
CA TYR A 72 7.84 -6.52 7.34
C TYR A 72 7.34 -5.09 7.09
N SER A 73 6.66 -4.86 5.96
CA SER A 73 6.05 -3.58 5.62
C SER A 73 4.65 -3.82 5.05
N ILE A 74 3.62 -3.27 5.67
CA ILE A 74 2.24 -3.38 5.19
C ILE A 74 1.67 -1.96 5.13
N MET A 75 1.16 -1.58 3.96
CA MET A 75 0.59 -0.26 3.74
C MET A 75 -0.92 -0.38 3.51
N LEU A 76 -1.70 0.35 4.31
CA LEU A 76 -3.13 0.54 4.06
C LEU A 76 -3.29 1.67 3.06
N LEU A 77 -4.03 1.41 1.98
CA LEU A 77 -4.25 2.38 0.91
C LEU A 77 -5.75 2.54 0.68
N PRO A 78 -6.28 3.76 0.58
CA PRO A 78 -7.61 3.94 0.02
C PRO A 78 -7.55 3.51 -1.45
N HIS A 79 -8.41 2.57 -1.83
CA HIS A 79 -8.64 2.26 -3.22
C HIS A 79 -9.73 3.19 -3.72
N GLN A 80 -9.33 4.33 -4.26
CA GLN A 80 -10.22 5.05 -5.15
C GLN A 80 -10.39 4.20 -6.42
N PRO A 81 -11.59 4.06 -7.02
CA PRO A 81 -11.62 3.75 -8.44
C PRO A 81 -10.72 4.80 -9.12
N LEU A 82 -9.74 4.36 -9.93
CA LEU A 82 -8.75 5.21 -10.62
C LEU A 82 -9.38 6.24 -11.59
N SER A 83 -10.69 6.48 -11.52
CA SER A 83 -11.42 7.45 -12.31
C SER A 83 -12.58 8.04 -11.49
N ALA A 84 -12.66 9.37 -11.47
CA ALA A 84 -13.89 10.07 -11.12
C ALA A 84 -15.07 9.53 -11.97
N PRO A 85 -16.33 9.59 -11.50
CA PRO A 85 -17.47 9.31 -12.37
C PRO A 85 -17.40 10.25 -13.57
N THR A 86 -17.06 9.70 -14.73
CA THR A 86 -16.85 10.43 -15.97
C THR A 86 -18.15 11.14 -16.37
N ARG A 87 -18.30 12.42 -16.03
CA ARG A 87 -19.02 13.35 -16.90
C ARG A 87 -18.00 14.05 -17.78
N SER A 88 -17.87 13.50 -18.98
CA SER A 88 -17.35 14.12 -20.19
C SER A 88 -15.82 14.31 -20.29
N ALA A 89 -15.14 13.32 -20.87
CA ALA A 89 -14.03 13.59 -21.82
C ALA A 89 -13.86 12.37 -22.76
N PRO A 90 -13.76 12.57 -24.08
CA PRO A 90 -13.64 11.48 -25.05
C PRO A 90 -12.23 10.89 -25.04
N ALA A 91 -12.19 9.62 -25.44
CA ALA A 91 -11.05 8.72 -25.41
C ALA A 91 -9.78 9.23 -26.11
N MET A 92 -8.64 9.10 -25.44
CA MET A 92 -7.38 8.68 -26.06
C MET A 92 -6.58 7.83 -25.06
N LEU A 93 -6.78 6.52 -25.14
CA LEU A 93 -5.88 5.52 -24.58
C LEU A 93 -4.53 5.62 -25.32
N ARG A 94 -3.45 5.84 -24.56
CA ARG A 94 -2.12 5.37 -24.94
C ARG A 94 -1.50 4.73 -23.70
N GLU A 95 -1.50 3.40 -23.71
CA GLU A 95 -0.77 2.56 -22.77
C GLU A 95 0.73 2.89 -22.86
N LYS A 96 1.34 3.25 -21.74
CA LYS A 96 2.77 3.09 -21.55
C LYS A 96 2.97 2.09 -20.40
N PRO A 97 3.63 0.95 -20.62
CA PRO A 97 4.03 0.08 -19.51
C PRO A 97 5.03 0.83 -18.63
N ALA A 98 4.93 0.63 -17.32
CA ALA A 98 5.84 1.21 -16.34
C ALA A 98 7.27 0.73 -16.63
N GLU A 99 8.14 1.65 -17.06
CA GLU A 99 9.57 1.38 -17.19
C GLU A 99 10.21 1.39 -15.78
N TRP A 100 10.86 0.28 -15.46
CA TRP A 100 11.51 0.04 -14.17
C TRP A 100 12.79 0.87 -14.08
N HIS A 101 12.92 1.67 -13.01
CA HIS A 101 14.22 2.23 -12.62
C HIS A 101 14.80 1.34 -11.51
N GLU A 102 15.74 0.47 -11.88
CA GLU A 102 16.68 -0.12 -10.93
C GLU A 102 17.76 0.94 -10.63
N GLU A 103 17.85 1.41 -9.38
CA GLU A 103 19.06 2.11 -8.93
C GLU A 103 20.18 1.07 -8.79
N PRO A 104 21.30 1.18 -9.53
CA PRO A 104 22.43 0.28 -9.30
C PRO A 104 23.07 0.56 -7.95
N ALA A 105 23.23 -0.52 -7.19
CA ALA A 105 23.96 -0.60 -5.94
C ALA A 105 25.40 -0.09 -6.10
N GLY A 106 25.93 0.45 -5.00
CA GLY A 106 27.13 1.25 -4.96
C GLY A 106 28.36 0.64 -5.62
N GLU A 107 29.11 1.51 -6.29
CA GLU A 107 30.51 1.30 -6.60
C GLU A 107 31.31 2.36 -5.83
N SER A 108 32.08 1.90 -4.84
CA SER A 108 33.12 2.71 -4.22
C SER A 108 34.24 2.94 -5.24
N PRO A 109 34.73 4.17 -5.44
CA PRO A 109 35.85 4.40 -6.35
C PRO A 109 37.16 3.82 -5.75
N PRO A 110 38.07 3.29 -6.59
CA PRO A 110 39.32 2.70 -6.14
C PRO A 110 40.31 3.75 -5.61
N VAL A 111 41.07 3.37 -4.58
CA VAL A 111 42.35 4.00 -4.23
C VAL A 111 43.31 3.79 -5.40
N THR A 112 43.74 4.88 -6.03
CA THR A 112 44.93 4.91 -6.90
C THR A 112 45.96 5.82 -6.26
N GLY A 113 47.05 5.21 -5.78
CA GLY A 113 48.28 5.91 -5.46
C GLY A 113 49.18 6.02 -6.69
N GLY A 114 50.04 7.04 -6.69
CA GLY A 114 51.33 7.03 -7.39
C GLY A 114 51.55 8.15 -8.41
N ALA A 115 52.29 9.19 -8.01
CA ALA A 115 53.66 9.48 -8.48
C ALA A 115 54.21 10.72 -7.74
#